data_AF-A0AAU9TYY6-F1
#
_entry.id   AF-A0AAU9TYY6-F1
#
_cell.length_a   1.000
_cell.length_b   1.000
_cell.length_c   1.000
_cell.angle_alpha   90.00
_cell.angle_beta   90.00
_cell.angle_gamma   90.00
#
_symmetry.space_group_name_H-M   'P 1'
#
loop_
_entity.id
_entity.type
_entity.pdbx_description
1 polymer ?
#
loop_
_entity_poly.entity_id
_entity_poly.type
_entity_poly.pdbx_seq_one_letter_code
_entity_poly.pdbx_strand_id
1 'polypeptide(L)'
;MSRFEGRNQIVEEERLTIIINLPSFMQLMVELNLHGTFTHIDFLSSAYWLLDISNDRQVIYKVSPTIDEGRALRFTALGQQCAAFSALSTMIGFVKDITAQNVKVGLKRWKAALESQSLPELLDELVKKTLWTRLAAHKSMVYCDVRRRGLIFGAYLAMKDNLTEQMPLVKAVFTQINLEYDFAHLKSVQYMHDFILSGNRTLVLPNLRREAKAFKEAIDAVRSSEGPNFPLCRLIDKNKHPNLNHSLYPELYAVSLLWAKETKKVGKKYRVTKAIVDRSVDLKMAQELITQDAKVVPPVSAEDRIWLKSVGCEIDKEKVIKALKIMDMRSFGIPDTEESESE
;
A
#
# COMPACT_ATOMS: atom_id res chain seq x y z
N MET A 1 75.64 -25.87 -17.91
CA MET A 1 74.52 -25.92 -18.89
C MET A 1 73.24 -25.72 -18.13
N SER A 2 72.57 -24.62 -18.45
CA SER A 2 71.57 -23.95 -17.59
C SER A 2 70.16 -24.53 -17.76
N ARG A 3 69.39 -24.41 -16.67
CA ARG A 3 67.99 -24.82 -16.50
C ARG A 3 67.03 -24.16 -17.50
N PHE A 4 66.05 -24.93 -17.97
CA PHE A 4 64.80 -24.38 -18.52
C PHE A 4 63.83 -24.10 -17.36
N GLU A 5 63.69 -22.84 -16.99
CA GLU A 5 62.53 -22.30 -16.26
C GLU A 5 61.95 -21.19 -17.16
N GLY A 6 60.73 -21.39 -17.65
CA GLY A 6 60.08 -20.48 -18.59
C GLY A 6 58.57 -20.57 -18.43
N ARG A 7 58.08 -19.83 -17.44
CA ARG A 7 56.69 -19.61 -17.06
C ARG A 7 55.78 -19.42 -18.28
N ASN A 8 54.72 -20.23 -18.40
CA ASN A 8 53.48 -19.80 -19.03
C ASN A 8 52.94 -18.65 -18.16
N GLN A 9 53.35 -17.42 -18.49
CA GLN A 9 52.71 -16.22 -17.99
C GLN A 9 51.25 -16.27 -18.45
N ILE A 10 50.35 -16.37 -17.49
CA ILE A 10 48.95 -15.98 -17.69
C ILE A 10 49.03 -14.52 -18.10
N VAL A 11 48.71 -14.25 -19.38
CA VAL A 11 48.50 -12.89 -19.89
C VAL A 11 47.47 -12.25 -18.96
N GLU A 12 47.81 -11.10 -18.38
CA GLU A 12 46.91 -10.36 -17.49
C GLU A 12 45.51 -10.31 -18.12
N GLU A 13 44.50 -10.82 -17.40
CA GLU A 13 43.11 -10.62 -17.78
C GLU A 13 42.83 -9.11 -17.71
N GLU A 14 42.97 -8.43 -18.85
CA GLU A 14 42.54 -7.03 -18.99
C GLU A 14 41.04 -6.96 -18.69
N ARG A 15 40.72 -6.45 -17.50
CA ARG A 15 39.34 -6.22 -17.07
C ARG A 15 38.79 -5.03 -17.82
N LEU A 16 38.05 -5.29 -18.89
CA LEU A 16 37.32 -4.25 -19.59
C LEU A 16 36.11 -3.83 -18.76
N THR A 17 36.02 -2.53 -18.46
CA THR A 17 34.86 -1.94 -17.79
C THR A 17 33.93 -1.39 -18.86
N ILE A 18 32.76 -1.99 -19.01
CA ILE A 18 31.74 -1.51 -19.95
C ILE A 18 30.74 -0.67 -19.16
N ILE A 19 30.61 0.59 -19.55
CA ILE A 19 29.57 1.48 -19.06
C ILE A 19 28.42 1.42 -20.06
N ILE A 20 27.31 0.84 -19.64
CA ILE A 20 26.10 0.72 -20.45
C ILE A 20 24.94 1.41 -19.71
N ASN A 21 24.08 2.09 -20.47
CA ASN A 21 22.85 2.62 -19.88
C ASN A 21 21.91 1.47 -19.50
N LEU A 22 21.08 1.70 -18.49
CA LEU A 22 20.22 0.64 -17.96
C LEU A 22 19.23 0.06 -19.00
N PRO A 23 18.46 0.84 -19.78
CA PRO A 23 17.57 0.28 -20.79
C PRO A 23 18.26 -0.64 -21.81
N SER A 24 19.45 -0.26 -22.30
CA SER A 24 20.23 -1.05 -23.25
C SER A 24 20.75 -2.34 -22.63
N PHE A 25 21.20 -2.29 -21.37
CA PHE A 25 21.57 -3.50 -20.63
C PHE A 25 20.37 -4.44 -20.46
N MET A 26 19.23 -3.90 -20.01
CA MET A 26 18.01 -4.66 -19.79
C MET A 26 17.52 -5.35 -21.06
N GLN A 27 17.59 -4.67 -22.21
CA GLN A 27 17.29 -5.24 -23.51
C GLN A 27 18.21 -6.41 -23.84
N LEU A 28 19.54 -6.20 -23.77
CA LEU A 28 20.52 -7.24 -24.11
C LEU A 28 20.28 -8.52 -23.30
N MET A 29 19.99 -8.36 -22.01
CA MET A 29 19.72 -9.49 -21.12
C MET A 29 18.40 -10.21 -21.45
N VAL A 30 17.41 -9.50 -21.96
CA VAL A 30 16.17 -10.14 -22.44
C VAL A 30 16.44 -10.87 -23.76
N GLU A 31 17.09 -10.24 -24.72
CA GLU A 31 17.40 -10.82 -26.04
C GLU A 31 18.28 -12.07 -25.95
N LEU A 32 19.22 -12.09 -25.00
CA LEU A 32 20.09 -13.24 -24.73
C LEU A 32 19.46 -14.29 -23.79
N ASN A 33 18.19 -14.14 -23.39
CA ASN A 33 17.53 -14.99 -22.40
C ASN A 33 18.25 -15.06 -21.04
N LEU A 34 19.01 -14.02 -20.68
CA LEU A 34 19.76 -13.89 -19.43
C LEU A 34 19.00 -13.08 -18.37
N HIS A 35 17.75 -12.70 -18.60
CA HIS A 35 16.92 -11.94 -17.65
C HIS A 35 16.70 -12.64 -16.29
N GLY A 36 16.95 -13.96 -16.22
CA GLY A 36 17.02 -14.72 -14.95
C GLY A 36 18.26 -14.43 -14.10
N THR A 37 19.24 -13.69 -14.60
CA THR A 37 20.49 -13.38 -13.88
C THR A 37 20.46 -12.03 -13.16
N PHE A 38 19.40 -11.24 -13.33
CA PHE A 38 19.26 -9.95 -12.65
C PHE A 38 19.46 -10.05 -11.13
N THR A 39 20.07 -9.00 -10.61
CA THR A 39 20.53 -8.84 -9.24
C THR A 39 19.79 -7.69 -8.56
N HIS A 40 19.99 -7.52 -7.26
CA HIS A 40 19.44 -6.39 -6.52
C HIS A 40 19.90 -5.02 -7.06
N ILE A 41 21.09 -4.94 -7.67
CA ILE A 41 21.62 -3.70 -8.27
C ILE A 41 20.77 -3.29 -9.46
N ASP A 42 20.36 -4.24 -10.30
CA ASP A 42 19.53 -3.98 -11.48
C ASP A 42 18.17 -3.41 -11.13
N PHE A 43 17.56 -3.97 -10.09
CA PHE A 43 16.26 -3.54 -9.58
C PHE A 43 16.32 -2.13 -8.98
N LEU A 44 17.35 -1.84 -8.17
CA LEU A 44 17.56 -0.51 -7.61
C LEU A 44 17.90 0.52 -8.70
N SER A 45 18.77 0.16 -9.64
CA SER A 45 19.12 1.02 -10.78
C SER A 45 17.89 1.34 -11.63
N SER A 46 16.94 0.40 -11.75
CA SER A 46 15.66 0.65 -12.43
C SER A 46 14.82 1.71 -11.72
N ALA A 47 14.73 1.66 -10.40
CA ALA A 47 14.05 2.69 -9.62
C ALA A 47 14.75 4.06 -9.76
N TYR A 48 16.08 4.08 -9.74
CA TYR A 48 16.87 5.30 -9.95
C TYR A 48 16.72 5.89 -11.34
N TRP A 49 16.72 5.04 -12.38
CA TRP A 49 16.44 5.44 -13.75
C TRP A 49 15.05 6.07 -13.88
N LEU A 50 14.02 5.42 -13.31
CA LEU A 50 12.66 5.93 -13.33
C LEU A 50 12.54 7.30 -12.64
N LEU A 51 13.26 7.50 -11.54
CA LEU A 51 13.18 8.69 -10.68
C LEU A 51 14.19 9.79 -11.06
N ASP A 52 14.89 9.67 -12.18
CA ASP A 52 15.92 10.61 -12.62
C ASP A 52 17.01 10.89 -11.56
N ILE A 53 17.52 9.84 -10.94
CA ILE A 53 18.65 9.95 -10.01
C ILE A 53 19.95 9.83 -10.82
N SER A 54 20.56 10.98 -11.08
CA SER A 54 21.66 11.19 -12.04
C SER A 54 22.91 10.31 -11.84
N ASN A 55 23.20 9.88 -10.61
CA ASN A 55 24.39 9.09 -10.30
C ASN A 55 24.29 7.59 -10.66
N ASP A 56 23.12 7.05 -10.98
CA ASP A 56 22.91 5.60 -11.19
C ASP A 56 22.15 5.23 -12.49
N ARG A 57 22.11 6.13 -13.48
CA ARG A 57 21.54 5.82 -14.82
C ARG A 57 22.40 4.82 -15.62
N GLN A 58 23.62 4.59 -15.17
CA GLN A 58 24.61 3.72 -15.78
C GLN A 58 24.88 2.56 -14.83
N VAL A 59 24.83 1.33 -15.36
CA VAL A 59 25.29 0.17 -14.58
C VAL A 59 26.70 -0.15 -15.05
N ILE A 60 27.63 -0.17 -14.10
CA ILE A 60 29.03 -0.47 -14.36
C ILE A 60 29.22 -1.98 -14.22
N TYR A 61 29.49 -2.64 -15.34
CA TYR A 61 29.81 -4.07 -15.36
C TYR A 61 31.30 -4.29 -15.62
N LYS A 62 31.88 -5.22 -14.86
CA LYS A 62 33.18 -5.81 -15.15
C LYS A 62 32.93 -7.13 -15.86
N VAL A 63 33.23 -7.19 -17.16
CA VAL A 63 33.01 -8.39 -17.97
C VAL A 63 34.37 -8.81 -18.54
N SER A 64 34.69 -10.11 -18.45
CA SER A 64 35.82 -10.69 -19.20
C SER A 64 35.33 -11.05 -20.61
N PRO A 65 36.02 -10.63 -21.68
CA PRO A 65 35.41 -10.57 -23.00
C PRO A 65 35.29 -11.92 -23.72
N THR A 66 34.13 -12.11 -24.34
CA THR A 66 33.97 -12.60 -25.72
C THR A 66 32.82 -11.81 -26.34
N ILE A 67 33.12 -10.64 -26.92
CA ILE A 67 32.11 -9.86 -27.65
C ILE A 67 32.65 -9.51 -29.04
N ASP A 68 31.92 -10.02 -30.02
CA ASP A 68 32.01 -9.75 -31.45
C ASP A 68 31.55 -8.31 -31.76
N GLU A 69 32.05 -7.75 -32.85
CA GLU A 69 32.21 -6.32 -33.13
C GLU A 69 30.99 -5.37 -32.91
N GLY A 70 31.22 -4.28 -32.16
CA GLY A 70 31.08 -2.93 -32.72
C GLY A 70 29.69 -2.31 -32.92
N ARG A 71 28.60 -2.75 -32.28
CA ARG A 71 27.30 -2.04 -32.33
C ARG A 71 27.02 -1.22 -31.08
N ALA A 72 26.86 0.10 -31.24
CA ALA A 72 26.28 0.96 -30.22
C ALA A 72 24.84 0.52 -29.93
N LEU A 73 24.57 0.07 -28.71
CA LEU A 73 23.23 -0.36 -28.28
C LEU A 73 22.30 0.87 -28.21
N ARG A 74 21.45 1.03 -29.22
CA ARG A 74 20.42 2.08 -29.24
C ARG A 74 19.36 1.81 -28.18
N PHE A 75 18.78 2.87 -27.63
CA PHE A 75 17.62 2.76 -26.75
C PHE A 75 16.44 2.20 -27.53
N THR A 76 15.97 1.00 -27.18
CA THR A 76 14.72 0.46 -27.73
C THR A 76 13.57 0.65 -26.75
N ALA A 77 12.36 0.68 -27.31
CA ALA A 77 11.13 0.67 -26.52
C ALA A 77 11.05 -0.58 -25.61
N LEU A 78 11.62 -1.72 -26.04
CA LEU A 78 11.69 -2.95 -25.24
C LEU A 78 12.56 -2.76 -23.99
N GLY A 79 13.78 -2.22 -24.16
CA GLY A 79 14.68 -1.94 -23.04
C GLY A 79 14.09 -0.97 -22.03
N GLN A 80 13.41 0.07 -22.52
CA GLN A 80 12.69 1.04 -21.69
C GLN A 80 11.54 0.40 -20.91
N GLN A 81 10.73 -0.46 -21.55
CA GLN A 81 9.67 -1.18 -20.84
C GLN A 81 10.24 -2.14 -19.79
N CYS A 82 11.34 -2.83 -20.07
CA CYS A 82 12.00 -3.73 -19.12
C CYS A 82 12.48 -2.98 -17.86
N ALA A 83 13.17 -1.85 -18.06
CA ALA A 83 13.59 -0.98 -16.97
C ALA A 83 12.37 -0.42 -16.20
N ALA A 84 11.34 0.05 -16.90
CA ALA A 84 10.15 0.62 -16.27
C ALA A 84 9.33 -0.41 -15.49
N PHE A 85 9.20 -1.65 -15.98
CA PHE A 85 8.55 -2.75 -15.27
C PHE A 85 9.34 -3.17 -14.03
N SER A 86 10.67 -3.24 -14.13
CA SER A 86 11.55 -3.53 -13.00
C SER A 86 11.47 -2.42 -11.94
N ALA A 87 11.41 -1.16 -12.37
CA ALA A 87 11.22 -0.01 -11.50
C ALA A 87 9.85 -0.05 -10.79
N LEU A 88 8.77 -0.28 -11.55
CA LEU A 88 7.42 -0.44 -11.00
C LEU A 88 7.39 -1.52 -9.91
N SER A 89 7.94 -2.70 -10.22
CA SER A 89 7.94 -3.85 -9.32
C SER A 89 8.74 -3.56 -8.05
N THR A 90 9.90 -2.93 -8.20
CA THR A 90 10.77 -2.51 -7.09
C THR A 90 10.05 -1.49 -6.21
N MET A 91 9.44 -0.47 -6.83
CA MET A 91 8.77 0.60 -6.13
C MET A 91 7.54 0.10 -5.36
N ILE A 92 6.71 -0.76 -5.96
CA ILE A 92 5.59 -1.43 -5.26
C ILE A 92 6.10 -2.20 -4.03
N GLY A 93 7.27 -2.81 -4.12
CA GLY A 93 7.86 -3.60 -3.06
C GLY A 93 8.17 -2.86 -1.76
N PHE A 94 8.30 -1.54 -1.82
CA PHE A 94 8.47 -0.73 -0.60
C PHE A 94 7.23 -0.65 0.28
N VAL A 95 6.03 -0.88 -0.27
CA VAL A 95 4.74 -0.78 0.45
C VAL A 95 3.98 -2.11 0.50
N LYS A 96 4.30 -3.04 -0.39
CA LYS A 96 3.69 -4.37 -0.48
C LYS A 96 4.78 -5.43 -0.50
N ASP A 97 4.65 -6.48 0.31
CA ASP A 97 5.61 -7.58 0.29
C ASP A 97 5.63 -8.24 -1.10
N ILE A 98 6.81 -8.37 -1.72
CA ILE A 98 6.96 -9.01 -3.03
C ILE A 98 7.15 -10.52 -2.81
N THR A 99 6.24 -11.31 -3.38
CA THR A 99 6.23 -12.78 -3.28
C THR A 99 5.92 -13.40 -4.63
N ALA A 100 6.30 -14.65 -4.85
CA ALA A 100 5.91 -15.36 -6.08
C ALA A 100 4.38 -15.45 -6.24
N GLN A 101 3.63 -15.47 -5.13
CA GLN A 101 2.17 -15.65 -5.13
C GLN A 101 1.40 -14.37 -5.50
N ASN A 102 2.01 -13.18 -5.40
CA ASN A 102 1.32 -11.91 -5.63
C ASN A 102 1.77 -11.16 -6.89
N VAL A 103 2.44 -11.84 -7.82
CA VAL A 103 2.84 -11.32 -9.14
C VAL A 103 1.70 -10.63 -9.90
N LYS A 104 0.46 -11.11 -9.73
CA LYS A 104 -0.75 -10.53 -10.34
C LYS A 104 -0.95 -9.05 -9.99
N VAL A 105 -0.47 -8.59 -8.82
CA VAL A 105 -0.57 -7.18 -8.42
C VAL A 105 0.28 -6.31 -9.33
N GLY A 106 1.56 -6.67 -9.52
CA GLY A 106 2.47 -5.96 -10.42
C GLY A 106 2.00 -5.98 -11.87
N LEU A 107 1.60 -7.16 -12.37
CA LEU A 107 1.10 -7.31 -13.74
C LEU A 107 -0.15 -6.47 -14.01
N LYS A 108 -1.09 -6.41 -13.06
CA LYS A 108 -2.29 -5.57 -13.19
C LYS A 108 -1.92 -4.09 -13.29
N ARG A 109 -0.98 -3.62 -12.47
CA ARG A 109 -0.51 -2.23 -12.50
C ARG A 109 0.25 -1.92 -13.78
N TRP A 110 1.10 -2.83 -14.23
CA TRP A 110 1.81 -2.70 -15.49
C TRP A 110 0.85 -2.54 -16.67
N LYS A 111 -0.13 -3.43 -16.79
CA LYS A 111 -1.15 -3.36 -17.84
C LYS A 111 -1.92 -2.03 -17.80
N ALA A 112 -2.36 -1.60 -16.62
CA ALA A 112 -3.03 -0.32 -16.45
C ALA A 112 -2.15 0.89 -16.80
N ALA A 113 -0.84 0.83 -16.52
CA ALA A 113 0.11 1.86 -16.94
C ALA A 113 0.13 1.98 -18.47
N LEU A 114 0.37 0.86 -19.18
CA LEU A 114 0.43 0.88 -20.65
C LEU A 114 -0.87 1.36 -21.28
N GLU A 115 -2.02 0.87 -20.79
CA GLU A 115 -3.35 1.28 -21.26
C GLU A 115 -3.59 2.79 -21.07
N SER A 116 -3.15 3.37 -19.95
CA SER A 116 -3.37 4.79 -19.63
C SER A 116 -2.67 5.77 -20.56
N GLN A 117 -1.68 5.32 -21.33
CA GLN A 117 -0.93 6.13 -22.30
C GLN A 117 -0.97 5.51 -23.71
N SER A 118 -1.87 4.54 -23.95
CA SER A 118 -2.00 3.83 -25.23
C SER A 118 -0.68 3.25 -25.76
N LEU A 119 0.16 2.75 -24.86
CA LEU A 119 1.45 2.15 -25.20
C LEU A 119 1.28 0.67 -25.54
N PRO A 120 1.94 0.15 -26.61
CA PRO A 120 1.92 -1.27 -26.91
C PRO A 120 2.69 -2.05 -25.83
N GLU A 121 2.26 -3.26 -25.52
CA GLU A 121 3.00 -4.15 -24.62
C GLU A 121 4.06 -4.92 -25.43
N LEU A 122 5.33 -4.69 -25.10
CA LEU A 122 6.48 -5.34 -25.77
C LEU A 122 7.10 -6.44 -24.91
N LEU A 123 6.83 -6.44 -23.61
CA LEU A 123 7.37 -7.44 -22.68
C LEU A 123 6.50 -8.69 -22.64
N ASP A 124 7.12 -9.82 -22.96
CA ASP A 124 6.51 -11.14 -22.82
C ASP A 124 6.16 -11.49 -21.36
N GLU A 125 5.12 -12.30 -21.19
CA GLU A 125 4.66 -12.78 -19.87
C GLU A 125 5.72 -13.55 -19.09
N LEU A 126 6.56 -14.36 -19.77
CA LEU A 126 7.64 -15.11 -19.14
C LEU A 126 8.69 -14.17 -18.55
N VAL A 127 9.06 -13.13 -19.30
CA VAL A 127 10.04 -12.12 -18.86
C VAL A 127 9.50 -11.42 -17.61
N LYS A 128 8.26 -10.90 -17.66
CA LYS A 128 7.64 -10.20 -16.51
C LYS A 128 7.58 -11.08 -15.25
N LYS A 129 7.19 -12.35 -15.39
CA LYS A 129 7.15 -13.31 -14.26
C LYS A 129 8.54 -13.62 -13.71
N THR A 130 9.54 -13.76 -14.59
CA THR A 130 10.92 -14.05 -14.18
C THR A 130 11.50 -12.86 -13.41
N LEU A 131 11.35 -11.64 -13.93
CA LEU A 131 11.78 -10.42 -13.25
C LEU A 131 11.15 -10.28 -11.86
N TRP A 132 9.85 -10.52 -11.73
CA TRP A 132 9.17 -10.50 -10.43
C TRP A 132 9.71 -11.55 -9.47
N THR A 133 9.91 -12.77 -9.95
CA THR A 133 10.44 -13.88 -9.14
C THR A 133 11.87 -13.59 -8.67
N ARG A 134 12.69 -13.01 -9.53
CA ARG A 134 14.06 -12.58 -9.19
C ARG A 134 14.06 -11.45 -8.18
N LEU A 135 13.19 -10.45 -8.32
CA LEU A 135 13.02 -9.40 -7.32
C LEU A 135 12.59 -9.98 -5.97
N ALA A 136 11.66 -10.94 -5.96
CA ALA A 136 11.23 -11.62 -4.73
C ALA A 136 12.40 -12.35 -4.04
N ALA A 137 13.30 -12.99 -4.82
CA ALA A 137 14.48 -13.65 -4.30
C ALA A 137 15.53 -12.68 -3.73
N HIS A 138 15.62 -11.47 -4.29
CA HIS A 138 16.59 -10.44 -3.90
C HIS A 138 16.02 -9.38 -2.94
N LYS A 139 14.77 -9.53 -2.48
CA LYS A 139 14.04 -8.50 -1.74
C LYS A 139 14.74 -8.00 -0.48
N SER A 140 15.44 -8.89 0.24
CA SER A 140 16.18 -8.50 1.44
C SER A 140 17.28 -7.49 1.09
N MET A 141 18.04 -7.70 0.02
CA MET A 141 19.10 -6.80 -0.42
C MET A 141 18.58 -5.50 -1.03
N VAL A 142 17.42 -5.54 -1.69
CA VAL A 142 16.80 -4.34 -2.28
C VAL A 142 16.20 -3.42 -1.20
N TYR A 143 15.57 -3.99 -0.17
CA TYR A 143 14.75 -3.22 0.78
C TYR A 143 15.37 -3.02 2.17
N CYS A 144 16.50 -3.66 2.50
CA CYS A 144 17.14 -3.49 3.82
C CYS A 144 17.95 -2.18 3.97
N ASP A 145 18.33 -1.53 2.86
CA ASP A 145 19.14 -0.31 2.90
C ASP A 145 18.28 0.94 3.17
N VAL A 146 18.28 1.38 4.42
CA VAL A 146 17.54 2.57 4.88
C VAL A 146 18.00 3.86 4.18
N ARG A 147 19.29 4.00 3.85
CA ARG A 147 19.82 5.21 3.20
C ARG A 147 19.31 5.32 1.77
N ARG A 148 19.39 4.22 1.01
CA ARG A 148 18.86 4.16 -0.37
C ARG A 148 17.36 4.40 -0.41
N ARG A 149 16.62 3.85 0.57
CA ARG A 149 15.17 4.07 0.70
C ARG A 149 14.82 5.55 0.88
N GLY A 150 15.56 6.28 1.73
CA GLY A 150 15.37 7.73 1.91
C GLY A 150 15.60 8.52 0.62
N LEU A 151 16.67 8.20 -0.12
CA LEU A 151 16.98 8.82 -1.41
C LEU A 151 15.87 8.58 -2.46
N ILE A 152 15.43 7.33 -2.61
CA ILE A 152 14.35 6.94 -3.54
C ILE A 152 13.07 7.71 -3.24
N PHE A 153 12.68 7.79 -1.96
CA PHE A 153 11.45 8.49 -1.60
C PHE A 153 11.55 10.00 -1.75
N GLY A 154 12.70 10.60 -1.44
CA GLY A 154 12.96 12.01 -1.72
C GLY A 154 12.79 12.33 -3.21
N ALA A 155 13.39 11.50 -4.08
CA ALA A 155 13.27 11.65 -5.53
C ALA A 155 11.84 11.37 -6.04
N TYR A 156 11.12 10.41 -5.46
CA TYR A 156 9.71 10.17 -5.76
C TYR A 156 8.84 11.39 -5.45
N LEU A 157 9.04 12.03 -4.29
CA LEU A 157 8.29 13.24 -3.94
C LEU A 157 8.61 14.40 -4.90
N ALA A 158 9.88 14.61 -5.25
CA ALA A 158 10.29 15.63 -6.22
C ALA A 158 9.76 15.38 -7.64
N MET A 159 9.69 14.11 -8.06
CA MET A 159 9.15 13.74 -9.37
C MET A 159 7.63 13.93 -9.46
N LYS A 160 6.91 13.77 -8.33
CA LYS A 160 5.46 13.99 -8.28
C LYS A 160 5.08 15.41 -8.71
N ASP A 161 5.91 16.39 -8.35
CA ASP A 161 5.68 17.80 -8.66
C ASP A 161 6.07 18.16 -10.12
N ASN A 162 6.91 17.34 -10.77
CA ASN A 162 7.45 17.59 -12.12
C ASN A 162 7.04 16.54 -13.17
N LEU A 163 5.93 15.82 -12.94
CA LEU A 163 5.54 14.69 -13.76
C LEU A 163 5.21 15.06 -15.21
N THR A 164 4.77 16.31 -15.47
CA THR A 164 4.36 16.80 -16.80
C THR A 164 5.48 16.80 -17.84
N GLU A 165 6.74 16.88 -17.43
CA GLU A 165 7.89 16.96 -18.33
C GLU A 165 8.44 15.56 -18.71
N GLN A 166 7.95 14.51 -18.06
CA GLN A 166 8.48 13.16 -18.22
C GLN A 166 7.98 12.44 -19.49
N MET A 167 8.72 11.41 -19.92
CA MET A 167 8.32 10.55 -21.03
C MET A 167 7.00 9.81 -20.73
N PRO A 168 6.13 9.52 -21.73
CA PRO A 168 4.83 8.86 -21.51
C PRO A 168 4.90 7.57 -20.69
N LEU A 169 5.90 6.71 -20.95
CA LEU A 169 6.10 5.48 -20.20
C LEU A 169 6.42 5.73 -18.71
N VAL A 170 7.28 6.71 -18.42
CA VAL A 170 7.62 7.11 -17.04
C VAL A 170 6.38 7.66 -16.33
N LYS A 171 5.62 8.54 -17.00
CA LYS A 171 4.34 9.07 -16.50
C LYS A 171 3.35 7.97 -16.15
N ALA A 172 3.17 7.01 -17.06
CA ALA A 172 2.29 5.87 -16.87
C ALA A 172 2.65 5.04 -15.63
N VAL A 173 3.93 4.67 -15.52
CA VAL A 173 4.44 3.86 -14.40
C VAL A 173 4.36 4.63 -13.08
N PHE A 174 4.78 5.89 -13.07
CA PHE A 174 4.75 6.73 -11.88
C PHE A 174 3.32 6.91 -11.35
N THR A 175 2.34 7.09 -12.23
CA THR A 175 0.92 7.18 -11.84
C THR A 175 0.45 5.92 -11.12
N GLN A 176 0.87 4.74 -11.58
CA GLN A 176 0.52 3.49 -10.91
C GLN A 176 1.24 3.31 -9.57
N ILE A 177 2.49 3.78 -9.45
CA ILE A 177 3.21 3.83 -8.17
C ILE A 177 2.49 4.75 -7.19
N ASN A 178 2.05 5.93 -7.64
CA ASN A 178 1.32 6.89 -6.82
C ASN A 178 0.04 6.27 -6.24
N LEU A 179 -0.71 5.48 -7.03
CA LEU A 179 -1.90 4.76 -6.53
C LEU A 179 -1.59 3.71 -5.46
N GLU A 180 -0.37 3.17 -5.44
CA GLU A 180 0.07 2.19 -4.45
C GLU A 180 0.64 2.85 -3.19
N TYR A 181 1.26 4.02 -3.34
CA TYR A 181 1.83 4.78 -2.23
C TYR A 181 0.77 5.62 -1.50
N ASP A 182 -0.29 6.02 -2.20
CA ASP A 182 -1.38 6.80 -1.61
C ASP A 182 -2.09 6.03 -0.49
N PHE A 183 -1.99 6.57 0.73
CA PHE A 183 -2.42 5.95 1.98
C PHE A 183 -1.75 4.58 2.26
N ALA A 184 -0.55 4.35 1.75
CA ALA A 184 0.25 3.19 2.14
C ALA A 184 0.47 3.20 3.67
N HIS A 185 0.27 2.04 4.30
CA HIS A 185 0.30 1.89 5.77
C HIS A 185 -0.73 2.74 6.55
N LEU A 186 -1.71 3.33 5.84
CA LEU A 186 -2.81 4.13 6.40
C LEU A 186 -4.20 3.62 5.97
N LYS A 187 -4.31 2.45 5.31
CA LYS A 187 -5.62 1.94 4.86
C LYS A 187 -6.62 1.73 5.99
N SER A 188 -6.21 1.21 7.15
CA SER A 188 -7.08 1.13 8.33
C SER A 188 -7.52 2.50 8.84
N VAL A 189 -6.61 3.48 8.83
CA VAL A 189 -6.90 4.88 9.18
C VAL A 189 -7.93 5.47 8.22
N GLN A 190 -7.77 5.20 6.92
CA GLN A 190 -8.71 5.62 5.88
C GLN A 190 -10.11 5.03 6.11
N TYR A 191 -10.22 3.72 6.39
CA TYR A 191 -11.53 3.10 6.64
C TYR A 191 -12.22 3.64 7.89
N MET A 192 -11.47 3.83 8.99
CA MET A 192 -12.04 4.40 10.22
C MET A 192 -12.50 5.85 10.01
N HIS A 193 -11.71 6.67 9.31
CA HIS A 193 -12.07 8.05 9.02
C HIS A 193 -13.28 8.14 8.08
N ASP A 194 -13.28 7.38 6.98
CA ASP A 194 -14.39 7.30 6.04
C ASP A 194 -15.68 6.85 6.72
N PHE A 195 -15.58 5.91 7.66
CA PHE A 195 -16.72 5.44 8.44
C PHE A 195 -17.30 6.56 9.33
N ILE A 196 -16.46 7.33 10.01
CA ILE A 196 -16.91 8.49 10.80
C ILE A 196 -17.63 9.49 9.90
N LEU A 197 -17.04 9.83 8.75
CA LEU A 197 -17.63 10.78 7.81
C LEU A 197 -18.88 10.26 7.10
N SER A 198 -19.13 8.95 7.13
CA SER A 198 -20.35 8.37 6.55
C SER A 198 -21.60 8.68 7.37
N GLY A 199 -21.45 9.19 8.60
CA GLY A 199 -22.59 9.45 9.48
C GLY A 199 -23.34 8.18 9.88
N ASN A 200 -22.68 7.01 9.87
CA ASN A 200 -23.37 5.75 10.13
C ASN A 200 -23.98 5.71 11.53
N ARG A 201 -25.22 5.19 11.64
CA ARG A 201 -25.98 5.11 12.89
C ARG A 201 -25.29 4.32 14.00
N THR A 202 -24.36 3.42 13.68
CA THR A 202 -23.55 2.73 14.68
C THR A 202 -22.78 3.68 15.60
N LEU A 203 -22.46 4.90 15.16
CA LEU A 203 -21.79 5.93 15.98
C LEU A 203 -22.57 6.32 17.25
N VAL A 204 -23.83 5.89 17.41
CA VAL A 204 -24.57 6.03 18.68
C VAL A 204 -24.05 5.13 19.81
N LEU A 205 -23.30 4.07 19.49
CA LEU A 205 -22.75 3.14 20.47
C LEU A 205 -21.68 3.85 21.32
N PRO A 206 -21.78 3.87 22.67
CA PRO A 206 -20.93 4.73 23.51
C PRO A 206 -19.42 4.53 23.33
N ASN A 207 -18.94 3.28 23.38
CA ASN A 207 -17.51 2.98 23.27
C ASN A 207 -16.96 3.32 21.89
N LEU A 208 -17.72 2.99 20.84
CA LEU A 208 -17.40 3.34 19.46
C LEU A 208 -17.36 4.87 19.26
N ARG A 209 -18.33 5.60 19.83
CA ARG A 209 -18.38 7.07 19.74
C ARG A 209 -17.18 7.72 20.41
N ARG A 210 -16.81 7.24 21.60
CA ARG A 210 -15.64 7.73 22.34
C ARG A 210 -14.36 7.54 21.52
N GLU A 211 -14.16 6.35 20.95
CA GLU A 211 -13.01 6.08 20.08
C GLU A 211 -13.05 6.92 18.80
N ALA A 212 -14.23 7.10 18.20
CA ALA A 212 -14.41 7.93 17.01
C ALA A 212 -14.04 9.40 17.25
N LYS A 213 -14.43 9.97 18.40
CA LYS A 213 -14.04 11.32 18.83
C LYS A 213 -12.51 11.44 18.95
N ALA A 214 -11.90 10.56 19.75
CA ALA A 214 -10.45 10.56 19.98
C ALA A 214 -9.65 10.35 18.69
N PHE A 215 -10.09 9.42 17.84
CA PHE A 215 -9.46 9.18 16.54
C PHE A 215 -9.60 10.37 15.60
N LYS A 216 -10.76 11.04 15.59
CA LYS A 216 -10.99 12.25 14.79
C LYS A 216 -10.04 13.38 15.20
N GLU A 217 -9.86 13.61 16.50
CA GLU A 217 -8.89 14.59 17.00
C GLU A 217 -7.46 14.22 16.58
N ALA A 218 -7.07 12.94 16.70
CA ALA A 218 -5.75 12.47 16.31
C ALA A 218 -5.49 12.64 14.81
N ILE A 219 -6.45 12.28 13.95
CA ILE A 219 -6.28 12.41 12.48
C ILE A 219 -6.29 13.87 12.04
N ASP A 220 -7.13 14.71 12.64
CA ASP A 220 -7.18 16.14 12.33
C ASP A 220 -5.85 16.81 12.72
N ALA A 221 -5.30 16.52 13.91
CA ALA A 221 -3.99 17.03 14.33
C ALA A 221 -2.85 16.59 13.38
N VAL A 222 -2.84 15.32 12.98
CA VAL A 222 -1.81 14.82 12.05
C VAL A 222 -1.98 15.45 10.66
N ARG A 223 -3.20 15.59 10.15
CA ARG A 223 -3.48 16.27 8.87
C ARG A 223 -3.03 17.73 8.90
N SER A 224 -3.27 18.44 10.00
CA SER A 224 -2.78 19.81 10.19
C SER A 224 -1.25 19.87 10.17
N SER A 225 -0.56 18.89 10.77
CA SER A 225 0.91 18.86 10.82
C SER A 225 1.57 18.44 9.50
N GLU A 226 1.02 17.44 8.80
CA GLU A 226 1.61 16.89 7.56
C GLU A 226 1.12 17.61 6.30
N GLY A 227 0.00 18.32 6.39
CA GLY A 227 -0.61 19.05 5.29
C GLY A 227 -0.89 18.14 4.08
N PRO A 228 -0.52 18.57 2.85
CA PRO A 228 -0.71 17.78 1.63
C PRO A 228 0.00 16.42 1.64
N ASN A 229 1.02 16.24 2.48
CA ASN A 229 1.81 15.01 2.55
C ASN A 229 1.18 13.95 3.47
N PHE A 230 0.05 14.24 4.11
CA PHE A 230 -0.65 13.30 4.98
C PHE A 230 -0.82 11.88 4.38
N PRO A 231 -1.26 11.69 3.12
CA PRO A 231 -1.43 10.35 2.56
C PRO A 231 -0.13 9.54 2.45
N LEU A 232 1.03 10.21 2.50
CA LEU A 232 2.37 9.63 2.32
C LEU A 232 3.19 9.62 3.62
N CYS A 233 2.64 10.11 4.73
CA CYS A 233 3.42 10.38 5.94
C CYS A 233 4.08 9.12 6.54
N ARG A 234 3.53 7.94 6.27
CA ARG A 234 4.05 6.63 6.73
C ARG A 234 4.87 5.86 5.69
N LEU A 235 5.19 6.48 4.55
CA LEU A 235 5.88 5.80 3.45
C LEU A 235 7.35 5.45 3.81
N ILE A 236 8.04 6.38 4.48
CA ILE A 236 9.43 6.20 4.95
C ILE A 236 9.43 5.44 6.27
N ASP A 237 8.70 5.96 7.25
CA ASP A 237 8.53 5.34 8.56
C ASP A 237 7.08 4.87 8.74
N LYS A 238 6.88 3.55 8.63
CA LYS A 238 5.58 2.90 8.81
C LYS A 238 4.98 3.14 10.20
N ASN A 239 5.80 3.51 11.19
CA ASN A 239 5.39 3.75 12.57
C ASN A 239 5.20 5.24 12.90
N LYS A 240 5.41 6.15 11.94
CA LYS A 240 5.15 7.59 12.12
C LYS A 240 3.70 7.80 12.55
N HIS A 241 3.46 8.73 13.48
CA HIS A 241 2.14 8.99 14.07
C HIS A 241 1.53 7.74 14.74
N PRO A 242 2.15 7.20 15.80
CA PRO A 242 1.68 5.98 16.47
C PRO A 242 0.26 6.11 17.02
N ASN A 243 -0.18 7.33 17.33
CA ASN A 243 -1.54 7.68 17.74
C ASN A 243 -2.62 7.39 16.67
N LEU A 244 -2.25 7.15 15.41
CA LEU A 244 -3.18 6.69 14.36
C LEU A 244 -3.20 5.16 14.21
N ASN A 245 -2.53 4.40 15.08
CA ASN A 245 -2.58 2.94 15.00
C ASN A 245 -3.98 2.44 15.37
N HIS A 246 -4.57 1.61 14.50
CA HIS A 246 -5.89 1.00 14.70
C HIS A 246 -5.98 0.16 15.98
N SER A 247 -4.86 -0.34 16.51
CA SER A 247 -4.84 -1.04 17.80
C SER A 247 -5.25 -0.18 18.99
N LEU A 248 -5.20 1.16 18.87
CA LEU A 248 -5.66 2.10 19.89
C LEU A 248 -7.17 2.36 19.82
N TYR A 249 -7.82 1.94 18.74
CA TYR A 249 -9.25 2.15 18.50
C TYR A 249 -9.90 0.83 18.03
N PRO A 250 -9.87 -0.23 18.87
CA PRO A 250 -10.29 -1.57 18.48
C PRO A 250 -11.76 -1.65 18.08
N GLU A 251 -12.65 -0.91 18.73
CA GLU A 251 -14.09 -0.90 18.41
C GLU A 251 -14.35 -0.20 17.09
N LEU A 252 -13.75 0.98 16.92
CA LEU A 252 -13.83 1.75 15.68
C LEU A 252 -13.27 0.98 14.50
N TYR A 253 -12.14 0.30 14.68
CA TYR A 253 -11.55 -0.53 13.64
C TYR A 253 -12.45 -1.72 13.28
N ALA A 254 -12.99 -2.43 14.27
CA ALA A 254 -13.86 -3.58 14.01
C ALA A 254 -15.13 -3.17 13.26
N VAL A 255 -15.81 -2.12 13.70
CA VAL A 255 -17.08 -1.67 13.11
C VAL A 255 -16.87 -1.01 11.74
N SER A 256 -15.81 -0.21 11.56
CA SER A 256 -15.48 0.36 10.25
C SER A 256 -15.18 -0.71 9.20
N LEU A 257 -14.59 -1.84 9.59
CA LEU A 257 -14.39 -2.97 8.69
C LEU A 257 -15.68 -3.71 8.33
N LEU A 258 -16.62 -3.86 9.26
CA LEU A 258 -17.96 -4.41 8.95
C LEU A 258 -18.66 -3.50 7.94
N TRP A 259 -18.66 -2.19 8.20
CA TRP A 259 -19.22 -1.21 7.30
C TRP A 259 -18.53 -1.20 5.92
N ALA A 260 -17.20 -1.28 5.88
CA ALA A 260 -16.45 -1.31 4.63
C ALA A 260 -16.73 -2.58 3.80
N LYS A 261 -17.01 -3.72 4.46
CA LYS A 261 -17.44 -4.95 3.77
C LYS A 261 -18.83 -4.80 3.19
N GLU A 262 -19.76 -4.25 3.95
CA GLU A 262 -21.15 -4.04 3.53
C GLU A 262 -21.22 -3.08 2.34
N THR A 263 -20.46 -1.98 2.41
CA THR A 263 -20.37 -0.96 1.35
C THR A 263 -19.43 -1.34 0.19
N LYS A 264 -18.92 -2.58 0.16
CA LYS A 264 -18.00 -3.11 -0.87
C LYS A 264 -16.70 -2.30 -1.04
N LYS A 265 -16.30 -1.50 -0.05
CA LYS A 265 -14.99 -0.82 -0.01
C LYS A 265 -13.83 -1.79 0.21
N VAL A 266 -14.09 -2.94 0.84
CA VAL A 266 -13.14 -4.06 0.94
C VAL A 266 -13.76 -5.34 0.38
N GLY A 267 -12.90 -6.22 -0.15
CA GLY A 267 -13.35 -7.51 -0.65
C GLY A 267 -13.86 -8.43 0.47
N LYS A 268 -14.80 -9.33 0.16
CA LYS A 268 -15.37 -10.28 1.12
C LYS A 268 -14.32 -11.15 1.84
N LYS A 269 -13.19 -11.42 1.17
CA LYS A 269 -12.06 -12.23 1.69
C LYS A 269 -11.00 -11.39 2.43
N TYR A 270 -11.25 -10.11 2.70
CA TYR A 270 -10.28 -9.26 3.41
C TYR A 270 -10.04 -9.80 4.83
N ARG A 271 -8.79 -10.19 5.10
CA ARG A 271 -8.38 -10.72 6.41
C ARG A 271 -8.26 -9.58 7.40
N VAL A 272 -9.06 -9.65 8.45
CA VAL A 272 -8.98 -8.71 9.57
C VAL A 272 -7.72 -9.03 10.38
N THR A 273 -6.97 -8.01 10.79
CA THR A 273 -5.86 -8.21 11.74
C THR A 273 -6.44 -8.78 13.03
N LYS A 274 -5.82 -9.84 13.57
CA LYS A 274 -6.25 -10.56 14.78
C LYS A 274 -6.24 -9.70 16.07
N ALA A 275 -5.90 -8.41 15.97
CA ALA A 275 -5.94 -7.42 17.05
C ALA A 275 -7.39 -7.02 17.40
N ILE A 276 -8.29 -8.00 17.52
CA ILE A 276 -9.66 -7.85 18.04
C ILE A 276 -9.84 -8.89 19.15
N VAL A 277 -8.91 -8.86 20.11
CA VAL A 277 -8.95 -9.75 21.28
C VAL A 277 -9.74 -9.07 22.41
N ASP A 278 -9.68 -7.74 22.50
CA ASP A 278 -10.32 -6.95 23.55
C ASP A 278 -11.39 -6.02 22.95
N ARG A 279 -12.56 -6.58 22.63
CA ARG A 279 -13.73 -5.79 22.24
C ARG A 279 -14.88 -5.98 23.22
N SER A 280 -15.50 -4.87 23.57
CA SER A 280 -16.72 -4.74 24.36
C SER A 280 -17.95 -4.45 23.50
N VAL A 281 -17.78 -4.03 22.23
CA VAL A 281 -18.93 -3.74 21.36
C VAL A 281 -19.60 -5.03 20.90
N ASP A 282 -20.94 -5.03 20.98
CA ASP A 282 -21.75 -6.08 20.39
C ASP A 282 -21.75 -5.92 18.86
N LEU A 283 -20.96 -6.76 18.18
CA LEU A 283 -20.86 -6.74 16.72
C LEU A 283 -22.17 -7.10 16.02
N LYS A 284 -23.06 -7.86 16.66
CA LYS A 284 -24.37 -8.18 16.07
C LYS A 284 -25.24 -6.93 16.04
N MET A 285 -25.30 -6.21 17.17
CA MET A 285 -25.98 -4.91 17.23
C MET A 285 -25.36 -3.90 16.26
N ALA A 286 -24.03 -3.86 16.16
CA ALA A 286 -23.36 -3.00 15.19
C ALA A 286 -23.73 -3.35 13.74
N GLN A 287 -23.82 -4.64 13.40
CA GLN A 287 -24.24 -5.08 12.08
C GLN A 287 -25.69 -4.68 11.79
N GLU A 288 -26.63 -4.88 12.72
CA GLU A 288 -28.04 -4.47 12.58
C GLU A 288 -28.18 -2.95 12.39
N LEU A 289 -27.35 -2.15 13.06
CA LEU A 289 -27.31 -0.70 12.90
C LEU A 289 -26.69 -0.28 11.55
N ILE A 290 -25.71 -1.03 11.04
CA ILE A 290 -25.12 -0.80 9.70
C ILE A 290 -26.16 -1.06 8.61
N THR A 291 -26.93 -2.15 8.69
CA THR A 291 -27.95 -2.53 7.69
C THR A 291 -29.27 -1.79 7.85
N GLN A 292 -29.39 -0.94 8.89
CA GLN A 292 -30.60 -0.18 9.25
C GLN A 292 -31.76 -1.04 9.77
N ASP A 293 -31.50 -2.29 10.15
CA ASP A 293 -32.48 -3.24 10.69
C ASP A 293 -32.70 -3.09 12.21
N ALA A 294 -31.87 -2.29 12.88
CA ALA A 294 -31.95 -2.10 14.33
C ALA A 294 -33.29 -1.48 14.76
N LYS A 295 -34.01 -2.22 15.61
CA LYS A 295 -35.31 -1.80 16.17
C LYS A 295 -35.19 -0.80 17.33
N VAL A 296 -34.02 -0.74 17.97
CA VAL A 296 -33.76 0.04 19.19
C VAL A 296 -32.42 0.75 19.04
N VAL A 297 -32.42 2.06 19.28
CA VAL A 297 -31.21 2.90 19.25
C VAL A 297 -30.89 3.31 20.69
N PRO A 298 -29.65 3.10 21.18
CA PRO A 298 -29.24 3.53 22.51
C PRO A 298 -29.50 5.02 22.75
N PRO A 299 -29.83 5.43 24.00
CA PRO A 299 -29.95 6.83 24.34
C PRO A 299 -28.61 7.55 24.19
N VAL A 300 -28.68 8.82 23.77
CA VAL A 300 -27.51 9.67 23.51
C VAL A 300 -27.67 11.01 24.22
N SER A 301 -26.60 11.43 24.92
CA SER A 301 -26.51 12.71 25.64
C SER A 301 -26.67 13.92 24.70
N ALA A 302 -27.01 15.09 25.24
CA ALA A 302 -27.17 16.30 24.43
C ALA A 302 -25.86 16.70 23.71
N GLU A 303 -24.74 16.65 24.41
CA GLU A 303 -23.41 16.94 23.85
C GLU A 303 -23.03 15.97 22.72
N ASP A 304 -23.26 14.66 22.93
CA ASP A 304 -22.99 13.66 21.90
C ASP A 304 -23.88 13.81 20.67
N ARG A 305 -25.13 14.29 20.83
CA ARG A 305 -26.00 14.59 19.68
C ARG A 305 -25.46 15.72 18.82
N ILE A 306 -24.86 16.75 19.43
CA ILE A 306 -24.21 17.84 18.69
C ILE A 306 -23.06 17.28 17.85
N TRP A 307 -22.21 16.46 18.47
CA TRP A 307 -21.10 15.82 17.75
C TRP A 307 -21.60 14.88 16.63
N LEU A 308 -22.58 14.03 16.90
CA LEU A 308 -23.15 13.12 15.89
C LEU A 308 -23.73 13.88 14.70
N LYS A 309 -24.43 15.00 14.95
CA LYS A 309 -24.92 15.88 13.90
C LYS A 309 -23.76 16.48 13.08
N SER A 310 -22.65 16.85 13.72
CA SER A 310 -21.47 17.40 13.03
C SER A 310 -20.79 16.42 12.07
N VAL A 311 -20.94 15.11 12.30
CA VAL A 311 -20.42 14.05 11.42
C VAL A 311 -21.50 13.44 10.52
N GLY A 312 -22.67 14.08 10.41
CA GLY A 312 -23.77 13.65 9.53
C GLY A 312 -24.57 12.44 10.03
N CYS A 313 -24.42 12.05 11.29
CA CYS A 313 -25.20 10.96 11.87
C CYS A 313 -26.55 11.45 12.38
N GLU A 314 -27.60 11.24 11.59
CA GLU A 314 -28.98 11.56 11.98
C GLU A 314 -29.57 10.48 12.90
N ILE A 315 -29.95 10.90 14.11
CA ILE A 315 -30.69 10.08 15.05
C ILE A 315 -32.18 10.40 14.93
N ASP A 316 -32.96 9.41 14.52
CA ASP A 316 -34.42 9.48 14.51
C ASP A 316 -34.94 9.58 15.96
N LYS A 317 -35.57 10.71 16.29
CA LYS A 317 -36.08 11.01 17.64
C LYS A 317 -37.13 10.00 18.08
N GLU A 318 -37.95 9.47 17.18
CA GLU A 318 -39.05 8.55 17.54
C GLU A 318 -38.53 7.18 17.99
N LYS A 319 -37.47 6.68 17.34
CA LYS A 319 -36.84 5.41 17.71
C LYS A 319 -36.11 5.47 19.05
N VAL A 320 -35.54 6.63 19.40
CA VAL A 320 -34.92 6.86 20.71
C VAL A 320 -35.97 6.91 21.82
N ILE A 321 -37.11 7.55 21.59
CA ILE A 321 -38.22 7.59 22.57
C ILE A 321 -38.76 6.17 22.83
N LYS A 322 -38.90 5.36 21.78
CA LYS A 322 -39.32 3.95 21.93
C LYS A 322 -38.31 3.13 22.73
N ALA A 323 -37.00 3.35 22.51
CA ALA A 323 -35.94 2.70 23.26
C ALA A 323 -35.94 3.09 24.74
N LEU A 324 -36.09 4.37 25.04
CA LEU A 324 -36.19 4.89 26.41
C LEU A 324 -37.39 4.29 27.15
N LYS A 325 -38.57 4.22 26.51
CA LYS A 325 -39.74 3.56 27.10
C LYS A 325 -39.51 2.08 27.41
N ILE A 326 -38.83 1.34 26.53
CA ILE A 326 -38.50 -0.08 26.76
C ILE A 326 -37.48 -0.25 27.89
N MET A 327 -36.51 0.67 28.01
CA MET A 327 -35.52 0.64 29.10
C MET A 327 -36.14 1.01 30.45
N ASP A 328 -37.00 2.04 30.50
CA ASP A 328 -37.75 2.41 31.71
C ASP A 328 -38.62 1.24 32.21
N MET A 329 -39.30 0.53 31.30
CA MET A 329 -40.09 -0.65 31.65
C MET A 329 -39.26 -1.83 32.16
N ARG A 330 -37.94 -1.88 31.89
CA ARG A 330 -37.05 -2.92 32.41
C ARG A 330 -36.38 -2.53 33.73
N SER A 331 -36.20 -1.24 34.01
CA SER A 331 -35.71 -0.75 35.29
C SER A 331 -36.78 -0.74 36.40
N PHE A 332 -38.06 -0.74 36.03
CA PHE A 332 -39.17 -1.07 36.93
C PHE A 332 -39.50 -2.55 36.78
N GLY A 333 -38.73 -3.41 37.45
CA GLY A 333 -39.15 -4.78 37.71
C GLY A 333 -40.44 -4.75 38.52
N ILE A 334 -41.58 -4.89 37.83
CA ILE A 334 -42.78 -5.41 38.47
C ILE A 334 -42.48 -6.90 38.66
N PRO A 335 -42.46 -7.43 39.89
CA PRO A 335 -42.38 -8.87 40.10
C PRO A 335 -43.61 -9.48 39.45
N ASP A 336 -43.44 -10.52 38.64
CA ASP A 336 -44.53 -11.42 38.29
C ASP A 336 -45.06 -12.01 39.60
N THR A 337 -46.09 -11.40 40.18
CA THR A 337 -46.96 -12.08 41.13
C THR A 337 -47.80 -13.04 40.30
N GLU A 338 -47.37 -14.29 40.26
CA GLU A 338 -48.22 -15.43 39.95
C GLU A 338 -49.41 -15.39 40.92
N GLU A 339 -50.56 -14.91 40.45
CA GLU A 339 -51.82 -15.21 41.12
C GLU A 339 -52.13 -16.69 40.88
N SER A 340 -52.03 -17.43 41.98
CA SER A 340 -52.64 -18.72 42.20
C SER A 340 -54.13 -18.67 41.91
N GLU A 341 -54.59 -19.46 40.94
CA GLU A 341 -55.94 -20.00 40.95
C GLU A 341 -55.88 -21.51 40.87
N SER A 342 -55.97 -22.10 42.06
CA SER A 342 -56.51 -23.41 42.31
C SER A 342 -58.04 -23.32 42.32
N GLU A 343 -58.70 -23.95 41.36
CA GLU A 343 -59.83 -24.88 41.56
C GLU A 343 -60.12 -25.67 40.28
#